data_AF-A0AAV3WZS3-F1
#
_entry.id   AF-A0AAV3WZS3-F1
#
_cell.length_a   1.000
_cell.length_b   1.000
_cell.length_c   1.000
_cell.angle_alpha   90.00
_cell.angle_beta   90.00
_cell.angle_gamma   90.00
#
_symmetry.space_group_name_H-M   'P 1'
#
loop_
_entity.id
_entity.type
_entity.pdbx_description
1 polymer ?
#
loop_
_entity_poly.entity_id
_entity_poly.type
_entity_poly.pdbx_seq_one_letter_code
_entity_poly.pdbx_strand_id
1 'polypeptide(L)' 'MTDIALDLPDLSADYPLTSEQIQQYREWGHVLLPSLVTQPEIDAYRPHILAAVHQHQDHNLLSKIR' A
#
# COMPACT_ATOMS: atom_id res chain seq x y z
N MET A 1 -15.10 17.09 11.19
CA MET A 1 -14.09 16.31 10.46
C MET A 1 -12.93 16.15 11.40
N THR A 2 -12.87 15.02 12.09
CA THR A 2 -11.79 14.72 13.03
C THR A 2 -10.68 14.09 12.23
N ASP A 3 -9.63 14.87 11.93
CA ASP A 3 -8.35 14.33 11.48
C ASP A 3 -7.80 13.49 12.64
N ILE A 4 -8.06 12.19 12.61
CA ILE A 4 -7.37 11.25 13.48
C ILE A 4 -6.00 11.11 12.84
N ALA A 5 -5.00 11.79 13.41
CA ALA A 5 -3.61 11.51 13.08
C ALA A 5 -3.37 10.02 13.42
N LEU A 6 -3.43 9.17 12.41
CA LEU A 6 -3.17 7.75 12.56
C LEU A 6 -1.68 7.62 12.88
N ASP A 7 -1.37 7.02 14.03
CA ASP A 7 0.00 6.71 14.43
C ASP A 7 0.49 5.50 13.61
N LEU A 8 0.82 5.77 12.34
CA LEU A 8 1.27 4.78 11.37
C LEU A 8 2.79 4.89 11.18
N PRO A 9 3.49 3.75 10.99
CA PRO A 9 4.89 3.78 10.67
C PRO A 9 5.11 4.48 9.32
N ASP A 10 6.16 5.28 9.23
CA ASP A 10 6.51 5.98 7.99
C ASP A 10 7.04 5.00 6.93
N LEU A 11 6.39 4.99 5.77
CA LEU A 11 6.76 4.16 4.61
C LEU A 11 7.35 4.99 3.45
N SER A 12 7.74 6.24 3.69
CA SER A 12 8.25 7.16 2.65
C SER A 12 9.73 7.00 2.32
N ALA A 13 10.45 6.15 3.06
CA ALA A 13 11.86 5.90 2.84
C ALA A 13 12.12 5.21 1.50
N ASP A 14 13.16 5.66 0.79
CA ASP A 14 13.63 5.01 -0.43
C ASP A 14 14.26 3.64 -0.12
N TYR A 15 13.98 2.66 -0.98
CA TYR A 15 14.53 1.32 -0.89
C TYR A 15 15.76 1.18 -1.81
N PRO A 16 16.95 0.88 -1.26
CA PRO A 16 18.13 0.66 -2.08
C PRO A 16 17.96 -0.63 -2.90
N LEU A 17 18.13 -0.53 -4.21
CA LEU A 17 18.10 -1.67 -5.13
C LEU A 17 19.52 -2.11 -5.48
N THR A 18 19.73 -3.41 -5.61
CA THR A 18 20.99 -3.94 -6.15
C THR A 18 21.06 -3.78 -7.67
N SER A 19 22.27 -3.81 -8.22
CA SER A 19 22.47 -3.79 -9.67
C SER A 19 21.75 -4.94 -10.37
N GLU A 20 21.67 -6.13 -9.75
CA GLU A 20 20.91 -7.24 -10.32
C GLU A 20 19.41 -6.97 -10.37
N GLN A 21 18.83 -6.41 -9.31
CA GLN A 21 17.40 -6.07 -9.26
C GLN A 21 17.04 -4.99 -10.30
N ILE A 22 17.92 -4.00 -10.46
CA ILE A 22 17.77 -2.96 -11.50
C ILE A 22 17.83 -3.60 -12.90
N GLN A 23 18.75 -4.53 -13.12
CA GLN A 23 18.86 -5.21 -14.41
C GLN A 23 17.64 -6.10 -14.69
N GLN A 24 17.15 -6.85 -13.70
CA GLN A 24 15.92 -7.64 -13.82
C GLN A 24 14.73 -6.76 -14.22
N TYR A 25 14.57 -5.61 -13.57
CA TYR A 25 13.51 -4.66 -13.93
C TYR A 25 13.64 -4.18 -15.38
N ARG A 26 14.85 -3.90 -15.86
CA ARG A 26 15.10 -3.47 -17.25
C ARG A 26 14.74 -4.53 -18.27
N GLU A 27 15.00 -5.80 -17.96
CA GLU A 27 14.74 -6.92 -18.89
C GLU A 27 13.27 -7.35 -18.88
N TRP A 28 12.64 -7.38 -17.71
CA TRP A 28 11.30 -7.97 -17.52
C TRP A 28 10.19 -6.94 -17.35
N GLY A 29 10.54 -5.66 -17.22
CA GLY A 29 9.61 -4.57 -16.91
C GLY A 29 9.04 -4.61 -15.50
N HIS A 30 9.46 -5.55 -14.66
CA HIS A 30 9.05 -5.70 -13.27
C HIS A 30 10.15 -6.43 -12.47
N VAL A 31 10.13 -6.28 -11.14
CA VAL A 31 11.00 -7.01 -10.21
C VAL A 31 10.23 -7.33 -8.94
N LEU A 32 10.44 -8.52 -8.38
CA LEU A 32 9.88 -8.91 -7.09
C LEU A 32 10.88 -8.57 -5.97
N LEU A 33 10.46 -7.76 -5.01
CA LEU A 33 11.24 -7.42 -3.82
C LEU A 33 10.62 -8.12 -2.60
N PRO A 34 11.15 -9.28 -2.17
CA PRO A 34 10.61 -9.97 -1.00
C PRO A 34 10.88 -9.16 0.26
N SER A 35 9.95 -9.22 1.21
CA SER A 35 10.09 -8.61 2.55
C SER A 35 10.35 -7.10 2.54
N LEU A 36 9.80 -6.38 1.55
CA LEU A 36 9.88 -4.92 1.47
C LEU A 36 9.24 -4.20 2.67
N VAL A 37 8.19 -4.83 3.23
CA VAL A 37 7.42 -4.33 4.37
C VAL A 37 7.46 -5.40 5.45
N THR A 38 7.67 -4.97 6.70
CA THR A 38 7.71 -5.84 7.87
C THR A 38 6.30 -6.26 8.30
N GLN A 39 6.19 -7.36 9.04
CA GLN A 39 4.90 -7.82 9.55
C GLN A 39 4.18 -6.76 10.42
N PRO A 40 4.86 -6.05 11.34
CA PRO A 40 4.21 -4.98 12.12
C PRO A 40 3.66 -3.83 11.25
N GLU A 41 4.36 -3.43 10.20
CA GLU A 41 3.89 -2.40 9.26
C GLU A 41 2.65 -2.88 8.48
N ILE A 42 2.65 -4.15 8.03
CA ILE A 42 1.47 -4.77 7.41
C ILE A 42 0.28 -4.74 8.36
N ASP A 43 0.48 -5.14 9.61
CA ASP A 43 -0.57 -5.21 10.62
C ASP A 43 -1.13 -3.83 10.96
N ALA A 44 -0.28 -2.80 10.97
CA ALA A 44 -0.69 -1.41 11.17
C ALA A 44 -1.56 -0.89 10.01
N TYR A 45 -1.15 -1.11 8.76
CA TYR A 45 -1.84 -0.52 7.60
C TYR A 45 -3.07 -1.30 7.13
N ARG A 46 -3.08 -2.63 7.28
CA ARG A 46 -4.15 -3.51 6.78
C ARG A 46 -5.58 -3.07 7.18
N PRO A 47 -5.92 -2.78 8.45
CA PRO A 47 -7.29 -2.44 8.82
C PRO A 47 -7.78 -1.15 8.14
N HIS A 48 -6.90 -0.16 7.95
CA HIS A 48 -7.24 1.11 7.31
C HIS A 48 -7.49 0.95 5.80
N ILE A 49 -6.66 0.12 5.14
CA ILE A 49 -6.84 -0.20 3.72
C ILE A 49 -8.19 -0.91 3.52
N LEU A 50 -8.51 -1.90 4.36
CA LEU A 50 -9.79 -2.61 4.26
C LEU A 50 -10.98 -1.67 4.52
N ALA A 51 -10.91 -0.81 5.53
CA ALA A 51 -11.94 0.19 5.80
C ALA A 51 -12.17 1.12 4.61
N ALA A 52 -11.09 1.60 3.96
CA ALA A 52 -11.19 2.44 2.77
C ALA A 52 -11.83 1.69 1.58
N VAL A 53 -11.46 0.42 1.36
CA VAL A 53 -12.07 -0.42 0.31
C VAL A 53 -13.58 -0.56 0.54
N HIS A 54 -14.00 -0.85 1.78
CA HIS A 54 -15.42 -0.96 2.11
C HIS A 54 -16.18 0.36 1.88
N GLN A 55 -15.63 1.48 2.35
CA GLN A 55 -16.24 2.80 2.13
C GLN A 55 -16.39 3.13 0.64
N HIS A 56 -15.38 2.82 -0.17
CA HIS A 56 -15.45 3.02 -1.62
C HIS A 56 -16.48 2.12 -2.30
N GLN A 57 -16.61 0.87 -1.88
CA GLN A 57 -17.63 -0.05 -2.41
C GLN A 57 -19.03 0.47 -2.09
N ASP A 58 -19.29 0.85 -0.84
CA ASP A 58 -20.59 1.40 -0.42
C ASP A 58 -20.93 2.68 -1.18
N HIS A 59 -19.95 3.58 -1.37
CA HIS A 59 -20.14 4.80 -2.15
C HIS A 59 -20.49 4.53 -3.62
N ASN A 60 -19.86 3.52 -4.24
CA ASN A 60 -20.10 3.14 -5.63
C ASN A 60 -21.43 2.40 -5.83
N LEU A 61 -21.92 1.69 -4.80
CA LEU A 61 -23.25 1.11 -4.80
C LEU A 61 -24.34 2.19 -4.70
N LEU A 62 -24.14 3.19 -3.83
CA LEU A 62 -25.08 4.31 -3.68
C LEU A 62 -25.13 5.22 -4.91
N SER A 63 -24.02 5.39 -5.63
CA SER A 63 -23.99 6.19 -6.87
C SER A 63 -24.66 5.52 -8.07
N LYS A 64 -24.83 4.19 -8.05
CA LYS A 64 -25.49 3.41 -9.13
C LYS A 64 -27.01 3.28 -9.00
N ILE A 65 -27.57 3.69 -7.86
CA ILE A 65 -29.03 3.63 -7.58
C ILE A 65 -29.71 4.97 -7.94
N ARG A 66 -28.96 5.96 -8.47
CA ARG A 66 -29.48 7.28 -8.84
C ARG A 66 -29.69 7.44 -10.34
#